data_AF-A0A9X2W2F3-F1
#
_entry.id   AF-A0A9X2W2F3-F1
#
_cell.length_a   1.000
_cell.length_b   1.000
_cell.length_c   1.000
_cell.angle_alpha   90.00
_cell.angle_beta   90.00
_cell.angle_gamma   90.00
#
_symmetry.space_group_name_H-M   'P 1'
#
loop_
_entity.id
_entity.type
_entity.pdbx_description
1 polymer ?
#
loop_
_entity_poly.entity_id
_entity_poly.type
_entity_poly.pdbx_seq_one_letter_code
_entity_poly.pdbx_strand_id
1 'polypeptide(L)'
;MDVKGSEITYARLLEANNLIRTAGEETYFLGVTRTVQESKFFPVSAYIMLGYLNAFYRYPPLLRKISAVMSPEDLADRIRNSNSKIQSMGTNWCMINFYLLGREMMIDMGLVRPQDAVEDVIFVLDFWRRYQLAWRRDSGHITNKEAGHRSQVLPERRIQVYHADMFPCEEGDALHGATDRFLAAVSQYAVLVACESRVCMTNHGPYNLGQARELLVRDFFDLAEGDLPWLDGVAGDVPFSRLTVPTAVRNTHFNIVDDWGSFDSKPEYRAANICAVGLYTSDELTETQVPIGMGSAEELTATFDRYTEIFKDATKKLWESLAGYSREQLIDAGALTYYSIIKDFAHVAGCYEASDWMEIDERADRFRPFMNDEYGNELLGALFVPLSLSSQQFSAYEMMPHSNLPKRNYSPIPYSILSDGDYAPTVGDELGRGVTYLAAKVDRYRTTQGTMTQDELNERVRQFTPKLCTERYRYLDDAWVKYNYDSPLADELYRIEQSDSRNLKDRGAGLDRDDVEALSNLQHRSR
;
A
#
# COMPACT_ATOMS: atom_id res chain seq x y z
N MET A 1 27.29 22.14 20.05
CA MET A 1 28.02 21.57 18.88
C MET A 1 26.97 21.38 17.82
N ASP A 2 26.93 22.29 16.86
CA ASP A 2 25.96 22.29 15.77
C ASP A 2 26.11 21.01 14.93
N VAL A 3 25.02 20.25 14.83
CA VAL A 3 24.92 19.12 13.91
C VAL A 3 24.78 19.72 12.51
N LYS A 4 25.89 19.83 11.79
CA LYS A 4 25.88 20.09 10.34
C LYS A 4 25.00 19.03 9.66
N GLY A 5 24.09 19.46 8.79
CA GLY A 5 23.27 18.59 7.93
C GLY A 5 24.13 17.54 7.24
N SER A 6 23.58 16.32 7.10
CA SER A 6 24.36 15.16 6.67
C SER A 6 25.07 15.41 5.35
N GLU A 7 26.39 15.39 5.35
CA GLU A 7 27.22 15.59 4.15
C GLU A 7 26.81 14.57 3.07
N ILE A 8 26.55 15.04 1.85
CA ILE A 8 26.26 14.16 0.71
C ILE A 8 27.55 13.47 0.32
N THR A 9 27.61 12.15 0.52
CA THR A 9 28.79 11.35 0.19
C THR A 9 28.63 10.68 -1.18
N TYR A 10 29.75 10.32 -1.79
CA TYR A 10 29.75 9.57 -3.05
C TYR A 10 28.93 8.27 -2.96
N ALA A 11 29.03 7.54 -1.84
CA ALA A 11 28.29 6.30 -1.61
C ALA A 11 26.76 6.52 -1.54
N ARG A 12 26.31 7.56 -0.82
CA ARG A 12 24.88 7.89 -0.73
C ARG A 12 24.32 8.35 -2.07
N LEU A 13 25.11 9.08 -2.85
CA LEU A 13 24.71 9.52 -4.18
C LEU A 13 24.62 8.36 -5.18
N LEU A 14 25.57 7.42 -5.13
CA LEU A 14 25.51 6.17 -5.90
C LEU A 14 24.24 5.38 -5.59
N GLU A 15 23.92 5.24 -4.31
CA GLU A 15 22.75 4.52 -3.84
C GLU A 15 21.44 5.19 -4.28
N ALA A 16 21.30 6.50 -4.09
CA ALA A 16 20.12 7.24 -4.53
C ALA A 16 19.92 7.13 -6.05
N ASN A 17 20.98 7.29 -6.85
CA ASN A 17 20.90 7.14 -8.31
C ASN A 17 20.55 5.71 -8.73
N ASN A 18 21.02 4.68 -8.00
CA ASN A 18 20.61 3.31 -8.25
C ASN A 18 19.10 3.12 -8.01
N LEU A 19 18.59 3.64 -6.89
CA LEU A 19 17.16 3.57 -6.56
C LEU A 19 16.30 4.32 -7.59
N ILE A 20 16.70 5.53 -7.99
CA ILE A 20 16.03 6.30 -9.05
C ILE A 20 15.94 5.49 -10.35
N ARG A 21 17.04 4.87 -10.77
CA ARG A 21 17.07 4.07 -12.00
C ARG A 21 16.14 2.85 -11.91
N THR A 22 16.26 2.07 -10.84
CA THR A 22 15.44 0.86 -10.64
C THR A 22 13.94 1.19 -10.56
N ALA A 23 13.59 2.26 -9.84
CA ALA A 23 12.21 2.75 -9.75
C ALA A 23 11.68 3.16 -11.13
N GLY A 24 12.48 3.87 -11.92
CA GLY A 24 12.11 4.27 -13.28
C GLY A 24 11.89 3.08 -14.23
N GLU A 25 12.74 2.07 -14.17
CA GLU A 25 12.58 0.83 -14.94
C GLU A 25 11.32 0.05 -14.56
N GLU A 26 10.95 0.03 -13.28
CA GLU A 26 9.71 -0.58 -12.82
C GLU A 26 8.47 0.21 -13.24
N THR A 27 8.50 1.55 -13.10
CA THR A 27 7.41 2.43 -13.57
C THR A 27 7.11 2.21 -15.05
N TYR A 28 8.13 2.07 -15.89
CA TYR A 28 7.92 1.75 -17.30
C TYR A 28 7.26 0.39 -17.50
N PHE A 29 7.79 -0.66 -16.86
CA PHE A 29 7.23 -2.01 -16.98
C PHE A 29 5.74 -2.03 -16.60
N LEU A 30 5.39 -1.42 -15.47
CA LEU A 30 4.01 -1.32 -15.02
C LEU A 30 3.16 -0.46 -15.97
N GLY A 31 3.70 0.64 -16.48
CA GLY A 31 3.02 1.52 -17.43
C GLY A 31 2.68 0.83 -18.77
N VAL A 32 3.59 0.03 -19.34
CA VAL A 32 3.37 -0.59 -20.66
C VAL A 32 2.63 -1.92 -20.64
N THR A 33 2.58 -2.59 -19.49
CA THR A 33 1.87 -3.87 -19.32
C THR A 33 0.42 -3.71 -18.88
N ARG A 34 -0.08 -2.47 -18.84
CA ARG A 34 -1.39 -2.10 -18.31
C ARG A 34 -2.09 -1.11 -19.24
N THR A 35 -3.41 -1.13 -19.21
CA THR A 35 -4.24 -0.18 -19.98
C THR A 35 -4.36 1.12 -19.20
N VAL A 36 -4.19 2.26 -19.89
CA VAL A 36 -4.44 3.58 -19.32
C VAL A 36 -5.91 3.66 -18.88
N GLN A 37 -6.14 4.09 -17.64
CA GLN A 37 -7.48 4.29 -17.12
C GLN A 37 -7.94 5.73 -17.40
N GLU A 38 -9.03 5.86 -18.13
CA GLU A 38 -9.76 7.12 -18.26
C GLU A 38 -11.07 7.04 -17.48
N SER A 39 -11.43 8.14 -16.83
CA SER A 39 -12.75 8.34 -16.26
C SER A 39 -13.49 9.44 -17.02
N LYS A 40 -14.81 9.29 -17.14
CA LYS A 40 -15.69 10.39 -17.58
C LYS A 40 -16.28 11.18 -16.41
N PHE A 41 -16.08 10.68 -15.19
CA PHE A 41 -16.61 11.29 -13.98
C PHE A 41 -15.53 12.08 -13.24
N PHE A 42 -14.35 11.50 -13.04
CA PHE A 42 -13.21 12.17 -12.45
C PHE A 42 -12.19 12.65 -13.50
N PRO A 43 -11.55 13.82 -13.28
CA PRO A 43 -10.44 14.26 -14.10
C PRO A 43 -9.14 13.53 -13.68
N VAL A 44 -9.07 12.23 -13.97
CA VAL A 44 -8.06 11.29 -13.43
C VAL A 44 -6.63 11.79 -13.62
N SER A 45 -6.23 12.07 -14.85
CA SER A 45 -4.86 12.48 -15.13
C SER A 45 -4.51 13.81 -14.44
N ALA A 46 -5.44 14.76 -14.42
CA ALA A 46 -5.28 16.05 -13.77
C ALA A 46 -5.04 15.91 -12.26
N TYR A 47 -5.86 15.10 -11.57
CA TYR A 47 -5.72 14.94 -10.14
C TYR A 47 -4.46 14.13 -9.78
N ILE A 48 -4.07 13.15 -10.61
CA ILE A 48 -2.87 12.33 -10.38
C ILE A 48 -1.62 13.21 -10.37
N MET A 49 -1.48 14.06 -11.38
CA MET A 49 -0.35 14.99 -11.49
C MET A 49 -0.32 15.99 -10.34
N LEU A 50 -1.48 16.54 -9.95
CA LEU A 50 -1.53 17.43 -8.78
C LEU A 50 -1.11 16.69 -7.51
N GLY A 51 -1.53 15.43 -7.34
CA GLY A 51 -1.09 14.57 -6.25
C GLY A 51 0.43 14.36 -6.24
N TYR A 52 1.07 14.19 -7.41
CA TYR A 52 2.52 14.06 -7.52
C TYR A 52 3.27 15.34 -7.16
N LEU A 53 2.81 16.49 -7.64
CA LEU A 53 3.36 17.78 -7.24
C LEU A 53 3.20 18.00 -5.72
N ASN A 54 2.07 17.63 -5.15
CA ASN A 54 1.84 17.72 -3.71
C ASN A 54 2.81 16.81 -2.94
N ALA A 55 3.04 15.58 -3.42
CA ALA A 55 4.01 14.65 -2.84
C ALA A 55 5.44 15.21 -2.88
N PHE A 56 5.87 15.79 -4.02
CA PHE A 56 7.19 16.42 -4.15
C PHE A 56 7.44 17.51 -3.09
N TYR A 57 6.44 18.33 -2.80
CA TYR A 57 6.57 19.42 -1.84
C TYR A 57 6.38 19.01 -0.38
N ARG A 58 5.49 18.05 -0.08
CA ARG A 58 5.08 17.74 1.30
C ARG A 58 5.70 16.48 1.89
N TYR A 59 6.10 15.48 1.09
CA TYR A 59 6.66 14.24 1.65
C TYR A 59 7.93 14.46 2.48
N PRO A 60 8.92 15.28 2.08
CA PRO A 60 10.13 15.45 2.87
C PRO A 60 9.87 15.94 4.31
N PRO A 61 9.17 17.08 4.56
CA PRO A 61 8.91 17.52 5.92
C PRO A 61 8.00 16.55 6.70
N LEU A 62 7.03 15.89 6.06
CA LEU A 62 6.17 14.92 6.74
C LEU A 62 6.92 13.66 7.17
N LEU A 63 7.79 13.12 6.32
CA LEU A 63 8.61 11.98 6.65
C LEU A 63 9.65 12.34 7.72
N ARG A 64 10.16 13.58 7.76
CA ARG A 64 10.99 14.07 8.87
C ARG A 64 10.18 14.17 10.18
N LYS A 65 8.95 14.68 10.14
CA LYS A 65 8.02 14.73 11.29
C LYS A 65 7.79 13.32 11.86
N ILE A 66 7.50 12.35 10.99
CA ILE A 66 7.34 10.94 11.37
C ILE A 66 8.64 10.38 11.95
N SER A 67 9.77 10.58 11.26
CA SER A 67 11.09 10.06 11.66
C SER A 67 11.59 10.62 12.99
N ALA A 68 11.11 11.80 13.39
CA ALA A 68 11.38 12.36 14.71
C ALA A 68 10.71 11.58 15.85
N VAL A 69 9.67 10.80 15.54
CA VAL A 69 8.93 9.97 16.50
C VAL A 69 9.31 8.50 16.38
N MET A 70 9.41 7.97 15.16
CA MET A 70 9.64 6.55 14.92
C MET A 70 10.47 6.35 13.66
N SER A 71 11.51 5.50 13.74
CA SER A 71 12.38 5.21 12.59
C SER A 71 11.63 4.40 11.51
N PRO A 72 12.08 4.43 10.24
CA PRO A 72 11.53 3.58 9.17
C PRO A 72 11.51 2.09 9.55
N GLU A 73 12.53 1.60 10.24
CA GLU A 73 12.63 0.20 10.65
C GLU A 73 11.64 -0.14 11.77
N ASP A 74 11.47 0.76 12.75
CA ASP A 74 10.48 0.60 13.81
C ASP A 74 9.05 0.61 13.26
N LEU A 75 8.76 1.49 12.29
CA LEU A 75 7.49 1.52 11.58
C LEU A 75 7.23 0.20 10.87
N ALA A 76 8.23 -0.31 10.14
CA ALA A 76 8.14 -1.58 9.42
C ALA A 76 7.90 -2.75 10.36
N ASP A 77 8.66 -2.88 11.44
CA ASP A 77 8.50 -3.98 12.40
C ASP A 77 7.13 -3.96 13.08
N ARG A 78 6.60 -2.77 13.35
CA ARG A 78 5.32 -2.59 14.02
C ARG A 78 4.11 -3.06 13.19
N ILE A 79 4.13 -2.86 11.87
CA ILE A 79 2.98 -3.20 11.02
C ILE A 79 2.95 -4.64 10.54
N ARG A 80 3.99 -5.44 10.78
CA ARG A 80 4.12 -6.79 10.18
C ARG A 80 2.96 -7.74 10.43
N ASN A 81 2.19 -7.51 11.49
CA ASN A 81 1.10 -8.37 11.93
C ASN A 81 -0.28 -7.69 11.89
N SER A 82 -0.34 -6.45 11.40
CA SER A 82 -1.58 -5.75 11.10
C SER A 82 -1.78 -5.67 9.58
N ASN A 83 -2.86 -4.99 9.18
CA ASN A 83 -3.18 -4.64 7.81
C ASN A 83 -3.06 -3.12 7.71
N SER A 84 -2.26 -2.62 6.78
CA SER A 84 -2.03 -1.19 6.60
C SER A 84 -1.68 -0.86 5.15
N LYS A 85 -2.02 0.36 4.70
CA LYS A 85 -1.71 0.80 3.34
C LYS A 85 -0.20 0.87 3.10
N ILE A 86 0.62 0.96 4.15
CA ILE A 86 2.08 0.89 4.04
C ILE A 86 2.63 -0.54 3.89
N GLN A 87 1.78 -1.57 3.91
CA GLN A 87 2.09 -2.94 3.46
C GLN A 87 1.60 -3.22 2.03
N SER A 88 1.18 -2.18 1.30
CA SER A 88 0.51 -2.31 0.00
C SER A 88 1.32 -1.65 -1.13
N MET A 89 0.66 -1.39 -2.27
CA MET A 89 1.21 -0.54 -3.32
C MET A 89 1.71 0.83 -2.81
N GLY A 90 1.15 1.31 -1.69
CA GLY A 90 1.55 2.55 -1.02
C GLY A 90 3.06 2.66 -0.80
N THR A 91 3.72 1.56 -0.39
CA THR A 91 5.18 1.52 -0.24
C THR A 91 5.85 0.67 -1.32
N ASN A 92 5.21 -0.35 -1.89
CA ASN A 92 5.83 -1.16 -2.96
C ASN A 92 6.27 -0.30 -4.15
N TRP A 93 5.46 0.69 -4.51
CA TRP A 93 5.76 1.58 -5.64
C TRP A 93 5.42 3.04 -5.36
N CYS A 94 4.24 3.34 -4.83
CA CYS A 94 3.68 4.69 -4.85
C CYS A 94 4.52 5.73 -4.09
N MET A 95 4.99 5.46 -2.87
CA MET A 95 5.72 6.43 -2.05
C MET A 95 6.83 7.16 -2.80
N ILE A 96 7.82 6.41 -3.30
CA ILE A 96 8.97 7.02 -3.97
C ILE A 96 8.61 7.49 -5.38
N ASN A 97 7.72 6.78 -6.08
CA ASN A 97 7.40 7.11 -7.46
C ASN A 97 6.52 8.35 -7.57
N PHE A 98 5.58 8.58 -6.65
CA PHE A 98 4.77 9.81 -6.63
C PHE A 98 5.66 11.03 -6.37
N TYR A 99 6.61 10.91 -5.44
CA TYR A 99 7.61 11.93 -5.19
C TYR A 99 8.53 12.18 -6.40
N LEU A 100 9.08 11.12 -7.01
CA LEU A 100 9.97 11.21 -8.17
C LEU A 100 9.25 11.69 -9.44
N LEU A 101 7.98 11.32 -9.65
CA LEU A 101 7.16 11.82 -10.76
C LEU A 101 6.87 13.31 -10.59
N GLY A 102 6.56 13.76 -9.36
CA GLY A 102 6.40 15.19 -9.07
C GLY A 102 7.69 15.96 -9.31
N ARG A 103 8.85 15.39 -8.91
CA ARG A 103 10.17 15.94 -9.24
C ARG A 103 10.40 16.01 -10.75
N GLU A 104 10.10 14.94 -11.48
CA GLU A 104 10.33 14.86 -12.93
C GLU A 104 9.48 15.89 -13.68
N MET A 105 8.23 16.12 -13.25
CA MET A 105 7.39 17.20 -13.77
C MET A 105 8.07 18.56 -13.58
N MET A 106 8.60 18.84 -12.40
CA MET A 106 9.26 20.11 -12.10
C MET A 106 10.55 20.31 -12.93
N ILE A 107 11.28 19.22 -13.21
CA ILE A 107 12.48 19.23 -14.06
C ILE A 107 12.09 19.52 -15.51
N ASP A 108 11.10 18.82 -16.05
CA ASP A 108 10.68 19.01 -17.44
C ASP A 108 10.06 20.40 -17.69
N MET A 109 9.36 20.96 -16.69
CA MET A 109 8.91 22.35 -16.71
C MET A 109 10.04 23.39 -16.60
N GLY A 110 11.29 22.96 -16.37
CA GLY A 110 12.46 23.84 -16.24
C GLY A 110 12.48 24.66 -14.95
N LEU A 111 11.70 24.26 -13.94
CA LEU A 111 11.57 24.98 -12.67
C LEU A 111 12.59 24.53 -11.62
N VAL A 112 13.07 23.30 -11.73
CA VAL A 112 14.17 22.76 -10.91
C VAL A 112 15.17 22.02 -11.79
N ARG A 113 16.43 21.95 -11.35
CA ARG A 113 17.46 21.14 -12.01
C ARG A 113 17.49 19.74 -11.40
N PRO A 114 18.06 18.72 -12.09
CA PRO A 114 18.18 17.37 -11.53
C PRO A 114 18.91 17.29 -10.19
N GLN A 115 19.82 18.22 -9.89
CA GLN A 115 20.52 18.27 -8.61
C GLN A 115 19.77 19.00 -7.49
N ASP A 116 18.71 19.76 -7.79
CA ASP A 116 18.01 20.52 -6.77
C ASP A 116 17.15 19.59 -5.88
N ALA A 117 16.92 20.02 -4.63
CA ALA A 117 16.31 19.25 -3.54
C ALA A 117 17.03 17.93 -3.21
N VAL A 118 18.33 17.79 -3.52
CA VAL A 118 19.06 16.52 -3.39
C VAL A 118 19.04 15.93 -1.97
N GLU A 119 19.05 16.75 -0.92
CA GLU A 119 19.00 16.23 0.46
C GLU A 119 17.63 15.61 0.77
N ASP A 120 16.55 16.19 0.24
CA ASP A 120 15.21 15.61 0.32
C ASP A 120 15.10 14.33 -0.51
N VAL A 121 15.62 14.33 -1.73
CA VAL A 121 15.59 13.15 -2.61
C VAL A 121 16.31 11.98 -1.95
N ILE A 122 17.52 12.20 -1.44
CA ILE A 122 18.28 11.17 -0.73
C ILE A 122 17.52 10.71 0.52
N PHE A 123 16.94 11.64 1.29
CA PHE A 123 16.21 11.31 2.52
C PHE A 123 14.96 10.46 2.24
N VAL A 124 14.12 10.83 1.26
CA VAL A 124 12.91 10.08 0.91
C VAL A 124 13.25 8.68 0.42
N LEU A 125 14.28 8.54 -0.42
CA LEU A 125 14.71 7.25 -0.95
C LEU A 125 15.36 6.36 0.12
N ASP A 126 16.17 6.94 1.03
CA ASP A 126 16.77 6.22 2.15
C ASP A 126 15.70 5.74 3.15
N PHE A 127 14.75 6.61 3.51
CA PHE A 127 13.61 6.25 4.35
C PHE A 127 12.88 5.04 3.78
N TRP A 128 12.51 5.12 2.50
CA TRP A 128 11.80 4.04 1.82
C TRP A 128 12.60 2.75 1.78
N ARG A 129 13.90 2.83 1.45
CA ARG A 129 14.77 1.66 1.38
C ARG A 129 14.88 0.96 2.73
N ARG A 130 15.12 1.72 3.80
CA ARG A 130 15.24 1.19 5.17
C ARG A 130 13.93 0.55 5.62
N TYR A 131 12.80 1.19 5.34
CA TYR A 131 11.47 0.62 5.57
C TYR A 131 11.29 -0.72 4.83
N GLN A 132 11.55 -0.76 3.52
CA GLN A 132 11.37 -1.96 2.70
C GLN A 132 12.27 -3.11 3.17
N LEU A 133 13.54 -2.84 3.49
CA LEU A 133 14.47 -3.85 4.00
C LEU A 133 14.00 -4.45 5.33
N ALA A 134 13.47 -3.64 6.24
CA ALA A 134 12.96 -4.11 7.52
C ALA A 134 11.65 -4.91 7.36
N TRP A 135 10.72 -4.40 6.56
CA TRP A 135 9.43 -5.05 6.33
C TRP A 135 9.58 -6.39 5.58
N ARG A 136 10.46 -6.45 4.57
CA ARG A 136 10.69 -7.61 3.70
C ARG A 136 11.90 -8.45 4.09
N ARG A 137 12.40 -8.32 5.32
CA ARG A 137 13.66 -8.92 5.78
C ARG A 137 13.77 -10.43 5.56
N ASP A 138 12.65 -11.16 5.53
CA ASP A 138 12.65 -12.62 5.34
C ASP A 138 13.07 -13.02 3.91
N SER A 139 12.83 -12.14 2.92
CA SER A 139 13.22 -12.34 1.53
C SER A 139 14.48 -11.56 1.12
N GLY A 140 14.70 -10.39 1.74
CA GLY A 140 15.77 -9.46 1.37
C GLY A 140 15.52 -8.67 0.08
N HIS A 141 14.41 -8.90 -0.62
CA HIS A 141 13.98 -8.10 -1.78
C HIS A 141 13.28 -6.82 -1.33
N ILE A 142 13.51 -5.69 -2.01
CA ILE A 142 12.85 -4.41 -1.68
C ILE A 142 11.64 -4.09 -2.57
N THR A 143 11.45 -4.85 -3.67
CA THR A 143 10.28 -4.76 -4.56
C THR A 143 9.79 -6.15 -4.97
N ASN A 144 8.56 -6.24 -5.46
CA ASN A 144 8.01 -7.47 -6.03
C ASN A 144 8.73 -7.84 -7.32
N LYS A 145 9.17 -6.87 -8.14
CA LYS A 145 10.02 -7.15 -9.32
C LYS A 145 11.29 -7.91 -8.96
N GLU A 146 12.01 -7.52 -7.90
CA GLU A 146 13.21 -8.24 -7.44
C GLU A 146 12.89 -9.67 -6.98
N ALA A 147 11.70 -9.88 -6.42
CA ALA A 147 11.18 -11.19 -6.02
C ALA A 147 10.57 -12.02 -7.18
N GLY A 148 10.83 -11.62 -8.44
CA GLY A 148 10.28 -12.31 -9.61
C GLY A 148 8.77 -12.12 -9.78
N HIS A 149 8.28 -10.91 -9.49
CA HIS A 149 6.88 -10.53 -9.46
C HIS A 149 6.03 -11.35 -8.48
N ARG A 150 6.53 -11.49 -7.25
CA ARG A 150 5.83 -12.16 -6.15
C ARG A 150 5.71 -11.23 -4.95
N SER A 151 4.50 -11.09 -4.42
CA SER A 151 4.20 -10.28 -3.24
C SER A 151 4.11 -11.17 -2.00
N GLN A 152 5.16 -11.95 -1.75
CA GLN A 152 5.25 -12.90 -0.63
C GLN A 152 5.84 -12.20 0.61
N VAL A 153 5.07 -11.31 1.21
CA VAL A 153 5.49 -10.44 2.32
C VAL A 153 4.99 -10.89 3.69
N LEU A 154 4.08 -11.88 3.72
CA LEU A 154 3.52 -12.39 4.95
C LEU A 154 4.38 -13.54 5.52
N PRO A 155 4.64 -13.55 6.83
CA PRO A 155 5.46 -14.59 7.47
C PRO A 155 4.73 -15.95 7.48
N GLU A 156 5.50 -17.04 7.57
CA GLU A 156 4.96 -18.40 7.53
C GLU A 156 3.80 -18.61 8.52
N ARG A 157 3.99 -18.21 9.79
CA ARG A 157 2.97 -18.33 10.85
C ARG A 157 1.60 -17.73 10.47
N ARG A 158 1.58 -16.63 9.70
CA ARG A 158 0.34 -15.99 9.24
C ARG A 158 -0.32 -16.83 8.15
N ILE A 159 0.48 -17.32 7.19
CA ILE A 159 0.01 -18.17 6.10
C ILE A 159 -0.57 -19.48 6.65
N GLN A 160 0.04 -20.07 7.68
CA GLN A 160 -0.49 -21.25 8.36
C GLN A 160 -1.89 -21.01 8.95
N VAL A 161 -2.12 -19.87 9.63
CA VAL A 161 -3.43 -19.52 10.18
C VAL A 161 -4.49 -19.44 9.08
N TYR A 162 -4.21 -18.74 7.98
CA TYR A 162 -5.15 -18.68 6.86
C TYR A 162 -5.42 -20.07 6.26
N HIS A 163 -4.36 -20.84 6.01
CA HIS A 163 -4.47 -22.18 5.43
C HIS A 163 -5.33 -23.09 6.31
N ALA A 164 -5.14 -23.04 7.63
CA ALA A 164 -5.89 -23.85 8.56
C ALA A 164 -7.36 -23.43 8.70
N ASP A 165 -7.64 -22.13 8.74
CA ASP A 165 -8.94 -21.62 9.21
C ASP A 165 -9.94 -21.29 8.11
N MET A 166 -9.49 -21.06 6.87
CA MET A 166 -10.39 -20.81 5.73
C MET A 166 -11.44 -21.91 5.60
N PHE A 167 -12.68 -21.51 5.29
CA PHE A 167 -13.74 -22.47 5.04
C PHE A 167 -13.73 -22.91 3.58
N PRO A 168 -13.82 -24.22 3.30
CA PRO A 168 -13.91 -24.71 1.93
C PRO A 168 -15.22 -24.24 1.30
N CYS A 169 -15.17 -23.90 0.02
CA CYS A 169 -16.33 -23.54 -0.79
C CYS A 169 -16.15 -24.05 -2.22
N GLU A 170 -17.27 -24.23 -2.94
CA GLU A 170 -17.26 -24.65 -4.34
C GLU A 170 -18.29 -23.84 -5.13
N GLU A 171 -18.08 -23.72 -6.43
CA GLU A 171 -19.01 -23.01 -7.31
C GLU A 171 -20.45 -23.56 -7.15
N GLY A 172 -21.38 -22.65 -6.85
CA GLY A 172 -22.79 -22.98 -6.62
C GLY A 172 -23.20 -23.08 -5.15
N ASP A 173 -22.24 -23.23 -4.22
CA ASP A 173 -22.53 -23.23 -2.79
C ASP A 173 -22.82 -21.83 -2.25
N ALA A 174 -23.58 -21.76 -1.14
CA ALA A 174 -23.98 -20.49 -0.53
C ALA A 174 -22.77 -19.60 -0.15
N LEU A 175 -21.73 -20.19 0.45
CA LEU A 175 -20.52 -19.46 0.83
C LEU A 175 -19.76 -18.92 -0.39
N HIS A 176 -19.66 -19.72 -1.46
CA HIS A 176 -19.01 -19.29 -2.71
C HIS A 176 -19.78 -18.12 -3.34
N GLY A 177 -21.10 -18.26 -3.49
CA GLY A 177 -21.94 -17.20 -4.03
C GLY A 177 -21.91 -15.91 -3.20
N ALA A 178 -21.88 -16.02 -1.86
CA ALA A 178 -21.74 -14.85 -0.99
C ALA A 178 -20.36 -14.19 -1.13
N THR A 179 -19.30 -15.00 -1.26
CA THR A 179 -17.92 -14.52 -1.47
C THR A 179 -17.81 -13.72 -2.77
N ASP A 180 -18.33 -14.24 -3.88
CA ASP A 180 -18.29 -13.57 -5.18
C ASP A 180 -19.00 -12.22 -5.15
N ARG A 181 -20.22 -12.18 -4.61
CA ARG A 181 -21.00 -10.93 -4.44
C ARG A 181 -20.29 -9.93 -3.54
N PHE A 182 -19.74 -10.39 -2.42
CA PHE A 182 -19.02 -9.55 -1.47
C PHE A 182 -17.77 -8.93 -2.10
N LEU A 183 -16.93 -9.75 -2.73
CA LEU A 183 -15.70 -9.29 -3.39
C LEU A 183 -16.00 -8.28 -4.50
N ALA A 184 -17.06 -8.50 -5.27
CA ALA A 184 -17.51 -7.53 -6.28
C ALA A 184 -17.94 -6.21 -5.65
N ALA A 185 -18.80 -6.25 -4.61
CA ALA A 185 -19.32 -5.06 -3.94
C ALA A 185 -18.22 -4.23 -3.26
N VAL A 186 -17.33 -4.87 -2.48
CA VAL A 186 -16.24 -4.16 -1.79
C VAL A 186 -15.20 -3.62 -2.78
N SER A 187 -14.93 -4.33 -3.89
CA SER A 187 -14.02 -3.83 -4.93
C SER A 187 -14.59 -2.60 -5.64
N GLN A 188 -15.87 -2.62 -6.01
CA GLN A 188 -16.54 -1.46 -6.63
C GLN A 188 -16.56 -0.26 -5.69
N TYR A 189 -16.89 -0.50 -4.42
CA TYR A 189 -16.86 0.54 -3.39
C TYR A 189 -15.46 1.13 -3.24
N ALA A 190 -14.43 0.30 -3.05
CA ALA A 190 -13.05 0.73 -2.87
C ALA A 190 -12.50 1.52 -4.08
N VAL A 191 -12.91 1.19 -5.31
CA VAL A 191 -12.57 1.97 -6.50
C VAL A 191 -13.19 3.37 -6.44
N LEU A 192 -14.45 3.48 -6.02
CA LEU A 192 -15.13 4.77 -5.91
C LEU A 192 -14.58 5.62 -4.76
N VAL A 193 -14.28 4.99 -3.60
CA VAL A 193 -13.59 5.64 -2.47
C VAL A 193 -12.29 6.28 -2.95
N ALA A 194 -11.56 5.58 -3.80
CA ALA A 194 -10.28 6.00 -4.34
C ALA A 194 -10.40 6.85 -5.62
N CYS A 195 -11.52 7.53 -5.85
CA CYS A 195 -11.75 8.42 -6.99
C CYS A 195 -11.50 7.73 -8.36
N GLU A 196 -12.02 6.52 -8.49
CA GLU A 196 -11.84 5.61 -9.62
C GLU A 196 -10.41 5.11 -9.83
N SER A 197 -9.59 5.04 -8.78
CA SER A 197 -8.31 4.32 -8.82
C SER A 197 -8.34 3.03 -8.00
N ARG A 198 -7.27 2.24 -8.04
CA ARG A 198 -7.18 0.97 -7.29
C ARG A 198 -6.37 1.07 -6.00
N VAL A 199 -6.03 2.27 -5.54
CA VAL A 199 -5.09 2.44 -4.40
C VAL A 199 -5.65 2.01 -3.05
N CYS A 200 -6.94 1.71 -2.95
CA CYS A 200 -7.58 1.17 -1.74
C CYS A 200 -7.65 -0.37 -1.71
N MET A 201 -6.92 -1.07 -2.58
CA MET A 201 -6.80 -2.53 -2.53
C MET A 201 -5.43 -3.03 -2.98
N THR A 202 -4.99 -4.16 -2.45
CA THR A 202 -3.75 -4.83 -2.88
C THR A 202 -3.91 -6.34 -2.82
N ASN A 203 -3.03 -7.05 -3.51
CA ASN A 203 -2.96 -8.50 -3.44
C ASN A 203 -1.55 -8.94 -2.99
N HIS A 204 -1.51 -10.00 -2.18
CA HIS A 204 -0.31 -10.69 -1.72
C HIS A 204 -0.32 -12.14 -2.17
N GLY A 205 0.87 -12.67 -2.46
CA GLY A 205 1.08 -14.04 -2.92
C GLY A 205 1.79 -14.13 -4.29
N PRO A 206 1.59 -15.24 -5.01
CA PRO A 206 0.91 -16.45 -4.55
C PRO A 206 1.67 -17.14 -3.42
N TYR A 207 0.99 -17.77 -2.47
CA TYR A 207 1.61 -18.69 -1.52
C TYR A 207 1.21 -20.13 -1.83
N ASN A 208 2.12 -21.10 -1.65
CA ASN A 208 1.88 -22.49 -2.01
C ASN A 208 1.13 -23.24 -0.91
N LEU A 209 -0.10 -23.69 -1.18
CA LEU A 209 -0.91 -24.51 -0.26
C LEU A 209 -0.84 -26.01 -0.56
N GLY A 210 0.03 -26.45 -1.47
CA GLY A 210 0.07 -27.83 -1.96
C GLY A 210 -1.15 -28.22 -2.79
N GLN A 211 -1.15 -29.45 -3.31
CA GLN A 211 -2.26 -30.01 -4.10
C GLN A 211 -2.74 -29.10 -5.26
N ALA A 212 -1.80 -28.42 -5.94
CA ALA A 212 -2.09 -27.46 -7.01
C ALA A 212 -3.04 -26.31 -6.60
N ARG A 213 -2.97 -25.90 -5.32
CA ARG A 213 -3.65 -24.72 -4.79
C ARG A 213 -2.65 -23.63 -4.44
N GLU A 214 -3.03 -22.41 -4.75
CA GLU A 214 -2.31 -21.20 -4.37
C GLU A 214 -3.21 -20.32 -3.49
N LEU A 215 -2.60 -19.65 -2.51
CA LEU A 215 -3.27 -18.64 -1.71
C LEU A 215 -2.98 -17.26 -2.28
N LEU A 216 -4.04 -16.50 -2.50
CA LEU A 216 -4.01 -15.07 -2.75
C LEU A 216 -4.69 -14.35 -1.58
N VAL A 217 -4.01 -13.39 -0.98
CA VAL A 217 -4.57 -12.56 0.10
C VAL A 217 -4.90 -11.19 -0.46
N ARG A 218 -6.16 -10.79 -0.36
CA ARG A 218 -6.64 -9.49 -0.86
C ARG A 218 -6.91 -8.57 0.31
N ASP A 219 -6.24 -7.43 0.35
CA ASP A 219 -6.43 -6.40 1.37
C ASP A 219 -7.17 -5.20 0.80
N PHE A 220 -8.07 -4.64 1.59
CA PHE A 220 -8.86 -3.45 1.30
C PHE A 220 -8.66 -2.41 2.39
N PHE A 221 -8.53 -1.14 2.01
CA PHE A 221 -8.18 -0.01 2.89
C PHE A 221 -9.18 1.14 2.76
N ASP A 222 -9.14 2.05 3.74
CA ASP A 222 -9.91 3.29 3.74
C ASP A 222 -11.43 3.08 3.57
N LEU A 223 -11.99 1.99 4.11
CA LEU A 223 -13.37 1.59 3.83
C LEU A 223 -14.43 2.30 4.67
N ALA A 224 -14.09 2.79 5.86
CA ALA A 224 -15.03 3.40 6.78
C ALA A 224 -14.71 4.88 7.03
N GLU A 225 -15.49 5.54 7.89
CA GLU A 225 -15.17 6.89 8.37
C GLU A 225 -13.78 6.89 9.02
N GLY A 226 -12.81 7.49 8.34
CA GLY A 226 -11.39 7.42 8.65
C GLY A 226 -10.72 8.74 8.30
N ASP A 227 -9.82 8.75 7.32
CA ASP A 227 -9.08 9.96 6.95
C ASP A 227 -9.75 10.79 5.85
N LEU A 228 -10.49 10.14 4.96
CA LEU A 228 -11.00 10.74 3.72
C LEU A 228 -12.30 11.52 4.02
N PRO A 229 -12.33 12.86 3.85
CA PRO A 229 -13.50 13.67 4.24
C PRO A 229 -14.80 13.32 3.50
N TRP A 230 -14.71 12.78 2.28
CA TRP A 230 -15.88 12.37 1.51
C TRP A 230 -16.54 11.08 2.01
N LEU A 231 -15.95 10.39 2.99
CA LEU A 231 -16.55 9.23 3.64
C LEU A 231 -17.34 9.61 4.90
N ASP A 232 -17.16 10.82 5.42
CA ASP A 232 -17.89 11.29 6.61
C ASP A 232 -19.39 11.39 6.34
N GLY A 233 -20.19 10.69 7.15
CA GLY A 233 -21.64 10.57 6.95
C GLY A 233 -22.07 9.62 5.83
N VAL A 234 -21.12 9.10 5.03
CA VAL A 234 -21.37 8.13 3.95
C VAL A 234 -21.11 6.71 4.43
N ALA A 235 -19.97 6.49 5.11
CA ALA A 235 -19.47 5.18 5.48
C ALA A 235 -19.71 4.82 6.97
N GLY A 236 -20.65 5.49 7.64
CA GLY A 236 -20.89 5.31 9.07
C GLY A 236 -21.30 3.89 9.50
N ASP A 237 -21.95 3.15 8.60
CA ASP A 237 -22.37 1.76 8.79
C ASP A 237 -21.30 0.74 8.40
N VAL A 238 -20.20 1.17 7.76
CA VAL A 238 -19.08 0.29 7.45
C VAL A 238 -18.34 -0.05 8.74
N PRO A 239 -18.24 -1.33 9.12
CA PRO A 239 -17.81 -1.71 10.47
C PRO A 239 -16.30 -1.57 10.69
N PHE A 240 -15.51 -1.76 9.64
CA PHE A 240 -14.05 -1.76 9.71
C PHE A 240 -13.47 -0.98 8.53
N SER A 241 -12.45 -0.17 8.80
CA SER A 241 -11.74 0.61 7.78
C SER A 241 -10.84 -0.26 6.90
N ARG A 242 -10.51 -1.48 7.35
CA ARG A 242 -9.63 -2.41 6.64
C ARG A 242 -10.18 -3.83 6.72
N LEU A 243 -10.09 -4.56 5.60
CA LEU A 243 -10.49 -5.95 5.49
C LEU A 243 -9.42 -6.76 4.77
N THR A 244 -9.20 -8.00 5.21
CA THR A 244 -8.28 -8.96 4.63
C THR A 244 -9.04 -10.22 4.24
N VAL A 245 -8.94 -10.62 2.99
CA VAL A 245 -9.66 -11.75 2.40
C VAL A 245 -8.66 -12.75 1.81
N PRO A 246 -8.20 -13.75 2.60
CA PRO A 246 -7.46 -14.88 2.05
C PRO A 246 -8.39 -15.76 1.21
N THR A 247 -7.92 -16.15 0.03
CA THR A 247 -8.60 -17.08 -0.87
C THR A 247 -7.66 -18.18 -1.33
N ALA A 248 -8.05 -19.44 -1.10
CA ALA A 248 -7.37 -20.58 -1.73
C ALA A 248 -7.96 -20.79 -3.13
N VAL A 249 -7.09 -20.85 -4.13
CA VAL A 249 -7.45 -20.94 -5.54
C VAL A 249 -6.85 -22.21 -6.13
N ARG A 250 -7.64 -22.99 -6.88
CA ARG A 250 -7.19 -24.21 -7.56
C ARG A 250 -7.14 -24.05 -9.07
N ASN A 251 -6.29 -24.85 -9.72
CA ASN A 251 -6.16 -24.90 -11.17
C ASN A 251 -5.80 -23.54 -11.80
N THR A 252 -5.10 -22.69 -11.05
CA THR A 252 -4.67 -21.34 -11.46
C THR A 252 -3.28 -21.12 -10.88
N HIS A 253 -2.36 -20.60 -11.69
CA HIS A 253 -1.05 -20.15 -11.22
C HIS A 253 -0.95 -18.64 -11.38
N PHE A 254 -0.75 -17.89 -10.29
CA PHE A 254 -0.52 -16.44 -10.35
C PHE A 254 0.95 -16.17 -10.67
N ASN A 255 1.26 -16.03 -11.96
CA ASN A 255 2.63 -15.80 -12.43
C ASN A 255 3.13 -14.36 -12.22
N ILE A 256 2.23 -13.41 -11.93
CA ILE A 256 2.58 -12.03 -11.56
C ILE A 256 1.70 -11.63 -10.38
N VAL A 257 2.32 -11.11 -9.33
CA VAL A 257 1.72 -10.22 -8.34
C VAL A 257 2.67 -9.04 -8.18
N ASP A 258 2.36 -7.94 -8.85
CA ASP A 258 3.28 -6.83 -9.09
C ASP A 258 3.28 -5.77 -7.98
N ASP A 259 4.12 -4.74 -8.11
CA ASP A 259 4.25 -3.66 -7.12
C ASP A 259 3.04 -2.70 -7.07
N TRP A 260 2.11 -2.77 -8.04
CA TRP A 260 0.78 -2.15 -7.96
C TRP A 260 -0.25 -3.03 -7.26
N GLY A 261 0.18 -4.16 -6.69
CA GLY A 261 -0.71 -5.12 -6.06
C GLY A 261 -1.68 -5.76 -7.05
N SER A 262 -1.42 -5.70 -8.36
CA SER A 262 -2.21 -6.38 -9.39
C SER A 262 -1.65 -7.77 -9.64
N PHE A 263 -2.45 -8.66 -10.22
CA PHE A 263 -2.00 -9.99 -10.58
C PHE A 263 -2.33 -10.37 -12.02
N ASP A 264 -1.53 -11.29 -12.57
CA ASP A 264 -1.80 -12.04 -13.80
C ASP A 264 -1.69 -13.53 -13.50
N SER A 265 -2.49 -14.34 -14.21
CA SER A 265 -2.63 -15.76 -13.91
C SER A 265 -2.79 -16.62 -15.16
N LYS A 266 -2.28 -17.85 -15.07
CA LYS A 266 -2.38 -18.87 -16.14
C LYS A 266 -2.78 -20.23 -15.56
N PRO A 267 -3.90 -20.84 -16.01
CA PRO A 267 -4.99 -20.23 -16.79
C PRO A 267 -5.57 -18.98 -16.12
N GLU A 268 -6.39 -18.22 -16.87
CA GLU A 268 -7.06 -17.02 -16.36
C GLU A 268 -7.88 -17.34 -15.10
N TYR A 269 -7.65 -16.56 -14.04
CA TYR A 269 -8.40 -16.61 -12.79
C TYR A 269 -9.89 -16.31 -13.00
N ARG A 270 -10.75 -17.17 -12.45
CA ARG A 270 -12.20 -16.98 -12.38
C ARG A 270 -12.68 -17.20 -10.94
N ALA A 271 -13.83 -16.61 -10.58
CA ALA A 271 -14.44 -16.84 -9.27
C ALA A 271 -14.66 -18.34 -8.97
N ALA A 272 -14.96 -19.14 -9.99
CA ALA A 272 -15.08 -20.60 -9.91
C ALA A 272 -13.79 -21.32 -9.45
N ASN A 273 -12.62 -20.68 -9.55
CA ASN A 273 -11.36 -21.25 -9.08
C ASN A 273 -11.17 -21.13 -7.56
N ILE A 274 -11.93 -20.26 -6.88
CA ILE A 274 -11.90 -20.14 -5.41
C ILE A 274 -12.44 -21.44 -4.81
N CYS A 275 -11.64 -22.05 -3.94
CA CYS A 275 -12.01 -23.28 -3.24
C CYS A 275 -11.98 -23.18 -1.71
N ALA A 276 -11.51 -22.05 -1.17
CA ALA A 276 -11.68 -21.71 0.23
C ALA A 276 -11.54 -20.20 0.45
N VAL A 277 -12.14 -19.70 1.53
CA VAL A 277 -12.14 -18.27 1.86
C VAL A 277 -12.13 -18.05 3.36
N GLY A 278 -11.54 -16.93 3.78
CA GLY A 278 -11.66 -16.38 5.13
C GLY A 278 -11.86 -14.86 5.10
N LEU A 279 -12.16 -14.28 6.26
CA LEU A 279 -12.33 -12.85 6.42
C LEU A 279 -11.74 -12.38 7.75
N TYR A 280 -10.90 -11.34 7.69
CA TYR A 280 -10.18 -10.79 8.84
C TYR A 280 -10.12 -9.26 8.77
N THR A 281 -9.77 -8.63 9.90
CA THR A 281 -9.45 -7.20 9.99
C THR A 281 -8.30 -6.98 10.96
N SER A 282 -7.62 -5.84 10.85
CA SER A 282 -6.69 -5.33 11.85
C SER A 282 -6.37 -3.88 11.55
N ASP A 283 -5.81 -3.21 12.55
CA ASP A 283 -5.30 -1.84 12.48
C ASP A 283 -4.13 -1.65 13.45
N GLU A 284 -3.71 -0.39 13.64
CA GLU A 284 -2.60 0.04 14.49
C GLU A 284 -2.81 -0.28 15.98
N LEU A 285 -4.03 -0.65 16.39
CA LEU A 285 -4.42 -0.98 17.76
C LEU A 285 -4.68 -2.48 17.96
N THR A 286 -4.31 -3.30 16.97
CA THR A 286 -4.56 -4.74 16.99
C THR A 286 -3.25 -5.53 17.16
N GLU A 287 -3.29 -6.61 17.95
CA GLU A 287 -2.13 -7.48 18.19
C GLU A 287 -1.75 -8.31 16.96
N THR A 288 -2.75 -8.94 16.34
CA THR A 288 -2.69 -9.78 15.13
C THR A 288 -3.98 -9.57 14.32
N GLN A 289 -4.19 -10.25 13.21
CA GLN A 289 -5.47 -10.14 12.51
C GLN A 289 -6.62 -10.84 13.25
N VAL A 290 -7.73 -10.13 13.37
CA VAL A 290 -8.94 -10.56 14.04
C VAL A 290 -9.89 -11.19 13.02
N PRO A 291 -10.35 -12.44 13.23
CA PRO A 291 -11.33 -13.07 12.36
C PRO A 291 -12.70 -12.40 12.42
N ILE A 292 -13.39 -12.29 11.29
CA ILE A 292 -14.74 -11.73 11.20
C ILE A 292 -15.71 -12.79 10.68
N GLY A 293 -16.70 -13.17 11.49
CA GLY A 293 -17.71 -14.15 11.08
C GLY A 293 -17.18 -15.56 10.88
N MET A 294 -15.99 -15.88 11.41
CA MET A 294 -15.30 -17.16 11.15
C MET A 294 -15.68 -18.29 12.13
N GLY A 295 -16.79 -18.16 12.86
CA GLY A 295 -17.24 -19.21 13.78
C GLY A 295 -17.78 -20.45 13.04
N SER A 296 -18.40 -20.27 11.88
CA SER A 296 -18.81 -21.35 10.96
C SER A 296 -18.90 -20.85 9.51
N ALA A 297 -19.06 -21.77 8.56
CA ALA A 297 -19.28 -21.40 7.15
C ALA A 297 -20.59 -20.63 6.96
N GLU A 298 -21.63 -20.97 7.73
CA GLU A 298 -22.93 -20.29 7.72
C GLU A 298 -22.83 -18.86 8.27
N GLU A 299 -22.08 -18.68 9.37
CA GLU A 299 -21.82 -17.35 9.94
C GLU A 299 -21.03 -16.46 8.96
N LEU A 300 -20.01 -17.02 8.31
CA LEU A 300 -19.21 -16.31 7.32
C LEU A 300 -20.06 -15.93 6.10
N THR A 301 -20.92 -16.83 5.64
CA THR A 301 -21.88 -16.56 4.55
C THR A 301 -22.80 -15.39 4.91
N ALA A 302 -23.43 -15.43 6.10
CA ALA A 302 -24.30 -14.35 6.57
C ALA A 302 -23.55 -13.02 6.73
N THR A 303 -22.28 -13.07 7.13
CA THR A 303 -21.41 -11.89 7.24
C THR A 303 -21.14 -11.28 5.87
N PHE A 304 -20.79 -12.08 4.87
CA PHE A 304 -20.58 -11.61 3.50
C PHE A 304 -21.85 -11.01 2.89
N ASP A 305 -23.01 -11.64 3.07
CA ASP A 305 -24.27 -11.09 2.56
C ASP A 305 -24.61 -9.75 3.23
N ARG A 306 -24.44 -9.65 4.55
CA ARG A 306 -24.66 -8.39 5.28
C ARG A 306 -23.71 -7.28 4.81
N TYR A 307 -22.42 -7.59 4.67
CA TYR A 307 -21.42 -6.60 4.23
C TYR A 307 -21.64 -6.20 2.78
N THR A 308 -22.09 -7.11 1.93
CA THR A 308 -22.48 -6.80 0.54
C THR A 308 -23.52 -5.69 0.51
N GLU A 309 -24.58 -5.78 1.34
CA GLU A 309 -25.63 -4.76 1.38
C GLU A 309 -25.12 -3.43 1.97
N ILE A 310 -24.27 -3.47 3.00
CA ILE A 310 -23.62 -2.27 3.55
C ILE A 310 -22.79 -1.56 2.47
N PHE A 311 -21.96 -2.29 1.73
CA PHE A 311 -21.11 -1.70 0.69
C PHE A 311 -21.92 -1.19 -0.50
N LYS A 312 -23.02 -1.85 -0.89
CA LYS A 312 -23.92 -1.31 -1.92
C LYS A 312 -24.56 0.01 -1.50
N ASP A 313 -25.05 0.09 -0.27
CA ASP A 313 -25.65 1.31 0.26
C ASP A 313 -24.62 2.44 0.40
N ALA A 314 -23.43 2.15 0.95
CA ALA A 314 -22.32 3.09 1.04
C ALA A 314 -21.86 3.57 -0.35
N THR A 315 -21.79 2.67 -1.34
CA THR A 315 -21.47 3.03 -2.74
C THR A 315 -22.49 4.00 -3.31
N LYS A 316 -23.79 3.74 -3.08
CA LYS A 316 -24.86 4.62 -3.56
C LYS A 316 -24.75 6.02 -2.93
N LYS A 317 -24.64 6.10 -1.59
CA LYS A 317 -24.46 7.36 -0.86
C LYS A 317 -23.21 8.12 -1.31
N LEU A 318 -22.11 7.40 -1.53
CA LEU A 318 -20.86 7.98 -1.99
C LEU A 318 -21.00 8.57 -3.39
N TRP A 319 -21.64 7.83 -4.30
CA TRP A 319 -21.90 8.32 -5.66
C TRP A 319 -22.78 9.57 -5.65
N GLU A 320 -23.85 9.60 -4.85
CA GLU A 320 -24.71 10.78 -4.69
C GLU A 320 -23.94 11.99 -4.16
N SER A 321 -23.02 11.79 -3.21
CA SER A 321 -22.15 12.84 -2.68
C SER A 321 -21.18 13.38 -3.72
N LEU A 322 -20.41 12.49 -4.36
CA LEU A 322 -19.41 12.86 -5.37
C LEU A 322 -20.04 13.49 -6.62
N ALA A 323 -21.25 13.07 -7.00
CA ALA A 323 -21.94 13.65 -8.16
C ALA A 323 -22.32 15.12 -7.94
N GLY A 324 -22.38 15.57 -6.68
CA GLY A 324 -22.57 16.97 -6.32
C GLY A 324 -21.29 17.80 -6.30
N TYR A 325 -20.11 17.20 -6.50
CA TYR A 325 -18.83 17.89 -6.39
C TYR A 325 -18.56 18.79 -7.60
N SER A 326 -17.96 19.95 -7.36
CA SER A 326 -17.34 20.74 -8.42
C SER A 326 -16.11 20.03 -8.98
N ARG A 327 -15.62 20.48 -10.15
CA ARG A 327 -14.39 19.92 -10.73
C ARG A 327 -13.19 20.05 -9.79
N GLU A 328 -13.08 21.17 -9.08
CA GLU A 328 -12.02 21.44 -8.10
C GLU A 328 -12.09 20.48 -6.92
N GLN A 329 -13.30 20.16 -6.45
CA GLN A 329 -13.52 19.16 -5.41
C GLN A 329 -13.18 17.75 -5.89
N LEU A 330 -13.54 17.38 -7.13
CA LEU A 330 -13.15 16.09 -7.72
C LEU A 330 -11.63 15.98 -7.90
N ILE A 331 -10.95 17.08 -8.27
CA ILE A 331 -9.50 17.12 -8.32
C ILE A 331 -8.90 16.94 -6.93
N ASP A 332 -9.39 17.66 -5.92
CA ASP A 332 -8.85 17.54 -4.57
C ASP A 332 -9.03 16.13 -4.01
N ALA A 333 -10.22 15.54 -4.17
CA ALA A 333 -10.48 14.18 -3.70
C ALA A 333 -9.50 13.17 -4.33
N GLY A 334 -9.30 13.25 -5.65
CA GLY A 334 -8.37 12.37 -6.35
C GLY A 334 -6.89 12.64 -6.02
N ALA A 335 -6.49 13.91 -5.97
CA ALA A 335 -5.11 14.30 -5.68
C ALA A 335 -4.72 13.91 -4.25
N LEU A 336 -5.61 14.13 -3.28
CA LEU A 336 -5.41 13.74 -1.89
C LEU A 336 -5.44 12.23 -1.69
N THR A 337 -6.22 11.49 -2.49
CA THR A 337 -6.17 10.01 -2.50
C THR A 337 -4.78 9.48 -2.86
N TYR A 338 -4.14 10.07 -3.87
CA TYR A 338 -2.80 9.66 -4.32
C TYR A 338 -1.72 10.17 -3.36
N TYR A 339 -1.78 11.44 -3.01
CA TYR A 339 -0.82 12.07 -2.11
C TYR A 339 -0.80 11.40 -0.72
N SER A 340 -1.96 11.16 -0.12
CA SER A 340 -2.06 10.63 1.24
C SER A 340 -1.82 9.11 1.34
N ILE A 341 -1.36 8.46 0.28
CA ILE A 341 -1.19 7.00 0.25
C ILE A 341 -0.22 6.45 1.32
N ILE A 342 0.67 7.31 1.84
CA ILE A 342 1.64 6.97 2.88
C ILE A 342 1.26 7.50 4.28
N LYS A 343 0.07 8.08 4.44
CA LYS A 343 -0.38 8.69 5.71
C LYS A 343 -0.35 7.71 6.89
N ASP A 344 -0.50 6.42 6.62
CA ASP A 344 -0.52 5.36 7.63
C ASP A 344 0.81 5.31 8.41
N PHE A 345 1.93 5.81 7.86
CA PHE A 345 3.15 6.00 8.66
C PHE A 345 2.92 6.90 9.88
N ALA A 346 2.15 7.98 9.72
CA ALA A 346 1.85 8.90 10.81
C ALA A 346 0.86 8.28 11.80
N HIS A 347 -0.11 7.50 11.32
CA HIS A 347 -1.01 6.72 12.18
C HIS A 347 -0.23 5.74 13.04
N VAL A 348 0.64 4.93 12.44
CA VAL A 348 1.48 3.94 13.15
C VAL A 348 2.44 4.58 14.15
N ALA A 349 2.99 5.75 13.81
CA ALA A 349 3.81 6.55 14.72
C ALA A 349 3.00 7.24 15.83
N GLY A 350 1.67 7.35 15.69
CA GLY A 350 0.81 8.10 16.60
C GLY A 350 1.09 9.60 16.55
N CYS A 351 1.34 10.17 15.36
CA CYS A 351 1.57 11.59 15.13
C CYS A 351 0.77 12.16 13.95
N TYR A 352 -0.32 11.48 13.60
CA TYR A 352 -1.19 11.85 12.49
C TYR A 352 -1.94 13.16 12.76
N GLU A 353 -1.99 14.04 11.76
CA GLU A 353 -2.78 15.27 11.78
C GLU A 353 -3.54 15.39 10.45
N ALA A 354 -4.86 15.53 10.48
CA ALA A 354 -5.67 15.54 9.26
C ALA A 354 -5.25 16.66 8.27
N SER A 355 -4.88 17.83 8.78
CA SER A 355 -4.42 18.97 7.97
C SER A 355 -3.08 18.72 7.26
N ASP A 356 -2.27 17.77 7.75
CA ASP A 356 -1.03 17.38 7.05
C ASP A 356 -1.33 16.65 5.74
N TRP A 357 -2.44 15.90 5.71
CA TRP A 357 -2.73 14.90 4.68
C TRP A 357 -3.92 15.25 3.79
N MET A 358 -4.87 16.07 4.26
CA MET A 358 -6.10 16.41 3.55
C MET A 358 -6.09 17.82 2.97
N GLU A 359 -4.90 18.33 2.62
CA GLU A 359 -4.71 19.64 2.00
C GLU A 359 -3.64 19.58 0.89
N ILE A 360 -3.80 20.43 -0.13
CA ILE A 360 -2.84 20.62 -1.22
C ILE A 360 -1.90 21.77 -0.84
N ASP A 361 -0.59 21.58 -0.95
CA ASP A 361 0.42 22.63 -0.75
C ASP A 361 0.18 23.79 -1.72
N GLU A 362 0.24 25.02 -1.23
CA GLU A 362 0.07 26.22 -2.07
C GLU A 362 1.04 26.27 -3.26
N ARG A 363 2.23 25.66 -3.17
CA ARG A 363 3.19 25.58 -4.28
C ARG A 363 2.74 24.61 -5.36
N ALA A 364 2.09 23.51 -4.98
CA ALA A 364 1.47 22.57 -5.92
C ALA A 364 0.19 23.17 -6.53
N ASP A 365 -0.61 23.86 -5.73
CA ASP A 365 -1.89 24.42 -6.16
C ASP A 365 -1.76 25.47 -7.27
N ARG A 366 -0.62 26.18 -7.34
CA ARG A 366 -0.26 27.12 -8.43
C ARG A 366 -0.35 26.47 -9.82
N PHE A 367 -0.21 25.15 -9.91
CA PHE A 367 -0.27 24.40 -11.17
C PHE A 367 -1.68 23.96 -11.54
N ARG A 368 -2.66 24.01 -10.62
CA ARG A 368 -4.04 23.57 -10.88
C ARG A 368 -4.66 24.14 -12.16
N PRO A 369 -4.48 25.43 -12.52
CA PRO A 369 -5.04 25.96 -13.75
C PRO A 369 -4.52 25.28 -15.04
N PHE A 370 -3.34 24.67 -15.00
CA PHE A 370 -2.79 23.89 -16.12
C PHE A 370 -3.36 22.47 -16.19
N MET A 371 -3.88 21.95 -15.07
CA MET A 371 -4.38 20.57 -14.95
C MET A 371 -5.80 20.41 -15.53
N ASN A 372 -5.92 20.75 -16.82
CA ASN A 372 -7.06 20.36 -17.64
C ASN A 372 -6.88 18.93 -18.16
N ASP A 373 -7.95 18.35 -18.70
CA ASP A 373 -7.95 16.93 -19.07
C ASP A 373 -7.04 16.63 -20.28
N GLU A 374 -6.91 17.56 -21.22
CA GLU A 374 -6.06 17.41 -22.42
C GLU A 374 -4.58 17.42 -22.03
N TYR A 375 -4.11 18.50 -21.40
CA TYR A 375 -2.74 18.61 -20.91
C TYR A 375 -2.39 17.45 -19.97
N GLY A 376 -3.34 17.07 -19.10
CA GLY A 376 -3.09 16.02 -18.15
C GLY A 376 -2.95 14.64 -18.73
N ASN A 377 -3.77 14.28 -19.72
CA ASN A 377 -3.65 13.01 -20.41
C ASN A 377 -2.31 12.90 -21.16
N GLU A 378 -1.90 13.98 -21.85
CA GLU A 378 -0.62 14.00 -22.58
C GLU A 378 0.58 13.88 -21.62
N LEU A 379 0.60 14.69 -20.55
CA LEU A 379 1.71 14.70 -19.61
C LEU A 379 1.80 13.38 -18.83
N LEU A 380 0.68 12.85 -18.31
CA LEU A 380 0.69 11.59 -17.57
C LEU A 380 1.19 10.43 -18.44
N GLY A 381 0.71 10.35 -19.69
CA GLY A 381 1.18 9.36 -20.65
C GLY A 381 2.69 9.46 -20.90
N ALA A 382 3.19 10.67 -21.11
CA ALA A 382 4.61 10.93 -21.35
C ALA A 382 5.50 10.65 -20.12
N LEU A 383 5.00 10.87 -18.90
CA LEU A 383 5.73 10.59 -17.64
C LEU A 383 5.94 9.07 -17.42
N PHE A 384 4.91 8.26 -17.64
CA PHE A 384 4.96 6.81 -17.37
C PHE A 384 5.64 6.02 -18.48
N VAL A 385 5.34 6.38 -19.72
CA VAL A 385 5.93 5.77 -20.91
C VAL A 385 6.72 6.89 -21.56
N PRO A 386 8.06 6.91 -21.45
CA PRO A 386 8.85 8.01 -21.95
C PRO A 386 8.66 8.22 -23.45
N LEU A 387 7.78 9.14 -23.83
CA LEU A 387 7.41 9.41 -25.22
C LEU A 387 8.09 10.69 -25.70
N SER A 388 7.95 11.79 -24.96
CA SER A 388 8.28 13.12 -25.47
C SER A 388 9.01 14.04 -24.48
N LEU A 389 9.08 13.70 -23.19
CA LEU A 389 9.69 14.61 -22.20
C LEU A 389 11.19 14.75 -22.42
N SER A 390 11.66 15.97 -22.25
CA SER A 390 13.06 16.35 -22.51
C SER A 390 13.99 15.80 -21.43
N SER A 391 13.52 15.83 -20.18
CA SER A 391 14.22 15.33 -18.99
C SER A 391 14.49 13.81 -19.05
N GLN A 392 13.63 13.10 -19.78
CA GLN A 392 13.68 11.66 -19.96
C GLN A 392 14.63 11.19 -21.07
N GLN A 393 15.21 12.10 -21.87
CA GLN A 393 16.19 11.72 -22.89
C GLN A 393 17.56 11.44 -22.25
N PHE A 394 18.28 10.44 -22.78
CA PHE A 394 19.67 10.21 -22.39
C PHE A 394 20.53 9.83 -23.60
N SER A 395 21.77 9.37 -23.37
CA SER A 395 22.74 9.12 -24.43
C SER A 395 22.16 8.22 -25.53
N ALA A 396 22.31 8.61 -26.79
CA ALA A 396 21.88 7.81 -27.94
C ALA A 396 22.63 6.46 -28.08
N TYR A 397 23.68 6.26 -27.28
CA TYR A 397 24.46 5.02 -27.21
C TYR A 397 23.96 4.03 -26.14
N GLU A 398 22.97 4.41 -25.36
CA GLU A 398 22.40 3.58 -24.30
C GLU A 398 20.94 3.25 -24.60
N MET A 399 20.45 2.15 -24.04
CA MET A 399 19.09 1.65 -24.28
C MET A 399 18.43 1.25 -22.98
N MET A 400 17.19 1.71 -22.79
CA MET A 400 16.38 1.34 -21.64
C MET A 400 15.92 -0.12 -21.71
N PRO A 401 15.84 -0.84 -20.57
CA PRO A 401 15.17 -2.13 -20.51
C PRO A 401 13.75 -2.08 -21.08
N HIS A 402 13.32 -3.17 -21.73
CA HIS A 402 12.02 -3.38 -22.37
C HIS A 402 11.71 -2.52 -23.61
N SER A 403 12.09 -1.24 -23.66
CA SER A 403 11.79 -0.35 -24.79
C SER A 403 12.88 -0.34 -25.87
N ASN A 404 14.14 -0.59 -25.49
CA ASN A 404 15.34 -0.38 -26.32
C ASN A 404 15.49 1.05 -26.86
N LEU A 405 14.79 2.03 -26.30
CA LEU A 405 14.92 3.44 -26.67
C LEU A 405 15.97 4.13 -25.79
N PRO A 406 16.64 5.20 -26.30
CA PRO A 406 17.55 6.04 -25.51
C PRO A 406 16.77 7.01 -24.62
N LYS A 407 15.86 6.46 -23.78
CA LYS A 407 15.06 7.18 -22.79
C LYS A 407 15.15 6.58 -21.39
N ARG A 408 14.75 7.32 -20.37
CA ARG A 408 14.63 6.86 -18.97
C ARG A 408 13.47 7.57 -18.31
N ASN A 409 12.81 6.96 -17.32
CA ASN A 409 11.67 7.60 -16.66
C ASN A 409 12.05 8.76 -15.75
N TYR A 410 13.18 8.64 -15.03
CA TYR A 410 13.59 9.63 -14.04
C TYR A 410 15.01 10.15 -14.29
N SER A 411 15.19 11.46 -14.09
CA SER A 411 16.46 12.14 -14.18
C SER A 411 17.35 11.84 -12.96
N PRO A 412 18.58 11.29 -13.13
CA PRO A 412 19.51 11.05 -12.05
C PRO A 412 20.10 12.37 -11.53
N ILE A 413 20.67 12.31 -10.33
CA ILE A 413 21.40 13.42 -9.73
C ILE A 413 22.84 13.42 -10.27
N PRO A 414 23.32 14.53 -10.87
CA PRO A 414 24.70 14.66 -11.36
C PRO A 414 25.74 14.49 -10.24
N TYR A 415 26.85 13.81 -10.53
CA TYR A 415 27.95 13.64 -9.55
C TYR A 415 28.80 14.91 -9.35
N SER A 416 28.67 15.91 -10.22
CA SER A 416 29.44 17.17 -10.11
C SER A 416 29.16 17.92 -8.80
N ILE A 417 27.98 17.71 -8.21
CA ILE A 417 27.57 18.30 -6.94
C ILE A 417 28.52 18.00 -5.79
N LEU A 418 29.24 16.88 -5.85
CA LEU A 418 30.23 16.49 -4.86
C LEU A 418 31.49 17.37 -4.89
N SER A 419 31.69 18.09 -6.00
CA SER A 419 32.86 18.94 -6.23
C SER A 419 32.54 20.43 -6.24
N ASP A 420 31.43 20.83 -6.88
CA ASP A 420 31.05 22.24 -7.03
C ASP A 420 30.06 22.72 -5.96
N GLY A 421 29.30 21.81 -5.34
CA GLY A 421 28.27 22.14 -4.36
C GLY A 421 27.10 22.96 -4.92
N ASP A 422 26.93 23.03 -6.25
CA ASP A 422 25.88 23.84 -6.88
C ASP A 422 24.55 23.09 -6.94
N TYR A 423 23.76 23.20 -5.87
CA TYR A 423 22.39 22.67 -5.78
C TYR A 423 21.57 23.41 -4.72
N ALA A 424 20.25 23.43 -4.87
CA ALA A 424 19.35 23.72 -3.76
C ALA A 424 19.21 22.46 -2.87
N PRO A 425 19.43 22.53 -1.54
CA PRO A 425 19.45 21.33 -0.69
C PRO A 425 18.05 20.70 -0.52
N THR A 426 17.02 21.53 -0.38
CA THR A 426 15.65 21.11 -0.06
C THR A 426 14.62 21.92 -0.85
N VAL A 427 13.40 21.39 -0.98
CA VAL A 427 12.21 22.14 -1.40
C VAL A 427 11.66 23.06 -0.30
N GLY A 428 12.15 22.94 0.94
CA GLY A 428 11.76 23.72 2.12
C GLY A 428 11.59 22.82 3.35
N ASP A 429 12.04 23.30 4.52
CA ASP A 429 12.07 22.52 5.76
C ASP A 429 10.75 22.49 6.54
N GLU A 430 9.84 23.41 6.23
CA GLU A 430 8.53 23.53 6.87
C GLU A 430 7.42 23.06 5.93
N LEU A 431 6.38 22.46 6.52
CA LEU A 431 5.18 22.11 5.77
C LEU A 431 4.49 23.40 5.30
N GLY A 432 4.32 23.55 3.99
CA GLY A 432 3.65 24.70 3.40
C GLY A 432 2.19 24.79 3.83
N ARG A 433 1.62 25.99 3.76
CA ARG A 433 0.18 26.19 3.98
C ARG A 433 -0.60 25.34 2.98
N GLY A 434 -1.59 24.60 3.47
CA GLY A 434 -2.47 23.84 2.61
C GLY A 434 -3.75 24.59 2.21
N VAL A 435 -4.32 24.17 1.09
CA VAL A 435 -5.61 24.60 0.56
C VAL A 435 -6.44 23.38 0.17
N THR A 436 -7.76 23.45 0.34
CA THR A 436 -8.68 22.48 -0.23
C THR A 436 -10.06 23.09 -0.47
N TYR A 437 -10.75 22.58 -1.48
CA TYR A 437 -12.14 22.86 -1.83
C TYR A 437 -13.12 21.84 -1.22
N LEU A 438 -12.61 20.81 -0.54
CA LEU A 438 -13.42 19.82 0.15
C LEU A 438 -13.96 20.36 1.48
N ALA A 439 -14.99 19.70 2.00
CA ALA A 439 -15.44 19.96 3.36
C ALA A 439 -14.35 19.61 4.38
N ALA A 440 -14.34 20.31 5.51
CA ALA A 440 -13.46 19.99 6.62
C ALA A 440 -13.74 18.57 7.11
N LYS A 441 -12.66 17.85 7.44
CA LYS A 441 -12.74 16.50 7.99
C LYS A 441 -13.49 16.49 9.33
N VAL A 442 -14.45 15.57 9.50
CA VAL A 442 -15.06 15.31 10.80
C VAL A 442 -14.09 14.50 11.65
N ASP A 443 -13.85 14.93 12.90
CA ASP A 443 -12.92 14.28 13.83
C ASP A 443 -13.47 12.95 14.36
N ARG A 444 -13.41 11.93 13.51
CA ARG A 444 -14.01 10.62 13.74
C ARG A 444 -13.26 9.56 12.94
N TYR A 445 -12.66 8.62 13.66
CA TYR A 445 -11.84 7.54 13.09
C TYR A 445 -12.37 6.19 13.56
N ARG A 446 -12.81 5.36 12.62
CA ARG A 446 -13.26 3.99 12.87
C ARG A 446 -12.07 3.05 12.96
N THR A 447 -11.98 2.35 14.08
CA THR A 447 -10.96 1.34 14.39
C THR A 447 -11.63 0.03 14.85
N THR A 448 -10.81 -1.01 15.01
CA THR A 448 -11.17 -2.29 15.64
C THR A 448 -11.63 -2.13 17.09
N GLN A 449 -11.21 -1.07 17.78
CA GLN A 449 -11.59 -0.76 19.16
C GLN A 449 -12.75 0.25 19.25
N GLY A 450 -13.45 0.49 18.14
CA GLY A 450 -14.56 1.44 18.05
C GLY A 450 -14.15 2.76 17.39
N THR A 451 -14.98 3.78 17.57
CA THR A 451 -14.76 5.11 17.00
C THR A 451 -14.17 6.05 18.03
N MET A 452 -13.15 6.81 17.64
CA MET A 452 -12.45 7.76 18.51
C MET A 452 -12.05 9.02 17.74
N THR A 453 -11.63 10.05 18.47
CA THR A 453 -11.03 11.27 17.88
C THR A 453 -9.60 11.01 17.42
N GLN A 454 -9.04 11.94 16.63
CA GLN A 454 -7.65 11.90 16.20
C GLN A 454 -6.68 11.84 17.39
N ASP A 455 -6.88 12.70 18.39
CA ASP A 455 -6.02 12.77 19.58
C ASP A 455 -6.07 11.49 20.40
N GLU A 456 -7.27 10.94 20.58
CA GLU A 456 -7.46 9.65 21.26
C GLU A 456 -6.78 8.50 20.50
N LEU A 457 -6.90 8.47 19.17
CA LEU A 457 -6.24 7.47 18.34
C LEU A 457 -4.72 7.56 18.46
N ASN A 458 -4.16 8.75 18.26
CA ASN A 458 -2.72 9.00 18.37
C ASN A 458 -2.19 8.59 19.75
N GLU A 459 -2.89 8.94 20.83
CA GLU A 459 -2.48 8.56 22.19
C GLU A 459 -2.51 7.05 22.41
N ARG A 460 -3.59 6.38 21.99
CA ARG A 460 -3.69 4.92 22.13
C ARG A 460 -2.64 4.19 21.31
N VAL A 461 -2.35 4.65 20.10
CA VAL A 461 -1.30 4.07 19.26
C VAL A 461 0.06 4.26 19.93
N ARG A 462 0.37 5.42 20.52
CA ARG A 462 1.62 5.61 21.27
C ARG A 462 1.75 4.66 22.48
N GLN A 463 0.64 4.35 23.14
CA GLN A 463 0.60 3.48 24.32
C GLN A 463 0.58 1.99 23.98
N PHE A 464 0.21 1.63 22.75
CA PHE A 464 0.12 0.25 22.29
C PHE A 464 1.41 -0.17 21.59
N THR A 465 1.84 -1.41 21.79
CA THR A 465 2.92 -2.04 21.01
C THR A 465 2.57 -3.53 20.90
N PRO A 466 2.40 -4.08 19.68
CA PRO A 466 2.15 -5.51 19.52
C PRO A 466 3.24 -6.33 20.20
N LYS A 467 2.89 -7.44 20.87
CA LYS A 467 3.88 -8.32 21.53
C LYS A 467 4.93 -8.78 20.54
N LEU A 468 4.53 -9.12 19.31
CA LEU A 468 5.44 -9.54 18.24
C LEU A 468 6.48 -8.46 17.86
N CYS A 469 6.24 -7.19 18.19
CA CYS A 469 7.17 -6.08 17.95
C CYS A 469 8.10 -5.80 19.16
N THR A 470 7.91 -6.47 20.29
CA THR A 470 8.78 -6.30 21.46
C THR A 470 10.17 -6.91 21.24
N GLU A 471 11.19 -6.42 21.94
CA GLU A 471 12.59 -6.88 21.82
C GLU A 471 12.75 -8.40 21.89
N ARG A 472 11.88 -9.09 22.65
CA ARG A 472 11.86 -10.56 22.77
C ARG A 472 11.62 -11.27 21.43
N TYR A 473 10.77 -10.72 20.57
CA TYR A 473 10.30 -11.39 19.35
C TYR A 473 10.68 -10.66 18.07
N ARG A 474 10.97 -9.36 18.16
CA ARG A 474 11.16 -8.47 17.03
C ARG A 474 12.21 -8.97 16.05
N TYR A 475 13.30 -9.56 16.54
CA TYR A 475 14.41 -10.03 15.70
C TYR A 475 14.34 -11.52 15.33
N LEU A 476 13.23 -12.19 15.64
CA LEU A 476 13.01 -13.58 15.24
C LEU A 476 12.38 -13.58 13.84
N ASP A 477 13.18 -13.89 12.82
CA ASP A 477 12.75 -14.05 11.43
C ASP A 477 12.50 -15.53 11.09
N ASP A 478 11.93 -15.78 9.92
CA ASP A 478 11.61 -17.15 9.48
C ASP A 478 12.89 -18.00 9.31
N ALA A 479 14.04 -17.35 9.05
CA ALA A 479 15.35 -18.01 9.02
C ALA A 479 15.77 -18.51 10.40
N TRP A 480 15.60 -17.73 11.46
CA TRP A 480 15.87 -18.14 12.83
C TRP A 480 14.91 -19.25 13.26
N VAL A 481 13.61 -19.09 12.99
CA VAL A 481 12.58 -20.09 13.35
C VAL A 481 12.92 -21.44 12.73
N LYS A 482 13.32 -21.49 11.45
CA LYS A 482 13.71 -22.73 10.77
C LYS A 482 14.73 -23.58 11.53
N TYR A 483 15.68 -22.95 12.22
CA TYR A 483 16.72 -23.65 12.98
C TYR A 483 16.42 -23.77 14.49
N ASN A 484 15.31 -23.21 14.96
CA ASN A 484 14.93 -23.16 16.37
C ASN A 484 13.44 -23.48 16.58
N TYR A 485 12.81 -24.19 15.65
CA TYR A 485 11.36 -24.42 15.64
C TYR A 485 10.89 -25.25 16.85
N ASP A 486 11.79 -26.03 17.44
CA ASP A 486 11.57 -26.84 18.64
C ASP A 486 11.84 -26.08 19.95
N SER A 487 12.29 -24.82 19.85
CA SER A 487 12.56 -23.99 21.02
C SER A 487 11.26 -23.45 21.63
N PRO A 488 11.19 -23.29 22.97
CA PRO A 488 10.06 -22.65 23.63
C PRO A 488 9.76 -21.24 23.10
N LEU A 489 10.79 -20.52 22.65
CA LEU A 489 10.66 -19.15 22.14
C LEU A 489 9.98 -19.10 20.76
N ALA A 490 10.30 -20.04 19.86
CA ALA A 490 9.59 -20.16 18.58
C ALA A 490 8.12 -20.55 18.80
N ASP A 491 7.87 -21.45 19.74
CA ASP A 491 6.53 -21.85 20.16
C ASP A 491 5.70 -20.67 20.67
N GLU A 492 6.27 -19.84 21.54
CA GLU A 492 5.63 -18.62 22.05
C GLU A 492 5.31 -17.64 20.91
N LEU A 493 6.26 -17.42 19.98
CA LEU A 493 6.07 -16.56 18.81
C LEU A 493 4.86 -16.99 17.97
N TYR A 494 4.78 -18.29 17.64
CA TYR A 494 3.67 -18.84 16.84
C TYR A 494 2.35 -18.81 17.60
N ARG A 495 2.34 -19.08 18.91
CA ARG A 495 1.11 -19.04 19.72
C ARG A 495 0.49 -17.63 19.80
N ILE A 496 1.28 -16.57 19.70
CA ILE A 496 0.73 -15.21 19.60
C ILE A 496 -0.07 -15.05 18.30
N GLU A 497 0.47 -15.51 17.17
CA GLU A 497 -0.21 -15.44 15.87
C GLU A 497 -1.45 -16.35 15.80
N GLN A 498 -1.36 -17.52 16.42
CA GLN A 498 -2.41 -18.55 16.42
C GLN A 498 -3.50 -18.30 17.48
N SER A 499 -3.45 -17.21 18.25
CA SER A 499 -4.30 -17.01 19.44
C SER A 499 -5.80 -17.08 19.16
N ASP A 500 -6.20 -16.54 18.02
CA ASP A 500 -7.59 -16.48 17.53
C ASP A 500 -7.86 -17.51 16.43
N SER A 501 -6.89 -18.38 16.14
CA SER A 501 -7.07 -19.43 15.15
C SER A 501 -8.02 -20.51 15.64
N ARG A 502 -8.94 -20.94 14.78
CA ARG A 502 -9.91 -21.99 15.11
C ARG A 502 -9.24 -23.36 15.15
N ASN A 503 -8.26 -23.59 14.27
CA ASN A 503 -7.62 -24.89 14.09
C ASN A 503 -6.19 -24.96 14.63
N LEU A 504 -5.49 -23.82 14.79
CA LEU A 504 -4.09 -23.78 15.20
C LEU A 504 -3.83 -23.26 16.62
N LYS A 505 -4.87 -22.85 17.36
CA LYS A 505 -4.69 -22.38 18.73
C LYS A 505 -3.87 -23.39 19.56
N ASP A 506 -2.83 -22.86 20.21
CA ASP A 506 -1.88 -23.59 21.05
C ASP A 506 -0.95 -24.59 20.33
N ARG A 507 -0.95 -24.68 18.99
CA ARG A 507 -0.13 -25.63 18.24
C ARG A 507 1.37 -25.31 18.22
N GLY A 508 1.75 -24.04 18.22
CA GLY A 508 3.15 -23.61 18.22
C GLY A 508 3.83 -23.70 16.85
N ALA A 509 5.16 -23.77 16.85
CA ALA A 509 6.01 -23.63 15.65
C ALA A 509 6.36 -24.94 14.94
N GLY A 510 5.99 -26.09 15.52
CA GLY A 510 6.39 -27.41 15.04
C GLY A 510 5.58 -27.97 13.87
N LEU A 511 4.62 -27.21 13.31
CA LEU A 511 3.79 -27.69 12.21
C LEU A 511 4.43 -27.41 10.86
N ASP A 512 4.45 -28.43 9.99
CA ASP A 512 4.71 -28.22 8.57
C ASP A 512 3.40 -27.99 7.78
N ARG A 513 3.52 -27.75 6.47
CA ARG A 513 2.36 -27.52 5.60
C ARG A 513 1.41 -28.71 5.55
N ASP A 514 1.92 -29.93 5.57
CA ASP A 514 1.11 -31.13 5.45
C ASP A 514 0.37 -31.40 6.77
N ASP A 515 0.97 -31.07 7.92
CA ASP A 515 0.29 -31.03 9.22
C ASP A 515 -0.86 -30.01 9.23
N VAL A 516 -0.60 -28.79 8.75
CA VAL A 516 -1.63 -27.73 8.64
C VAL A 516 -2.76 -28.17 7.70
N GLU A 517 -2.44 -28.80 6.58
CA GLU A 517 -3.44 -29.35 5.66
C GLU A 517 -4.32 -30.40 6.35
N ALA A 518 -3.75 -31.28 7.17
CA ALA A 518 -4.48 -32.31 7.91
C ALA A 518 -5.40 -31.73 9.01
N LEU A 519 -5.04 -30.56 9.57
CA LEU A 519 -5.86 -29.81 10.51
C LEU A 519 -6.93 -28.94 9.82
N SER A 520 -6.70 -28.58 8.56
CA SER A 520 -7.63 -27.80 7.76
C SER A 520 -8.83 -28.64 7.32
N ASN A 521 -9.98 -27.98 7.15
CA ASN A 521 -11.17 -28.64 6.58
C ASN A 521 -11.09 -28.74 5.04
N LEU A 522 -9.95 -28.41 4.42
CA LEU A 522 -9.81 -28.35 2.97
C LEU A 522 -9.69 -29.74 2.31
N GLN A 523 -9.38 -30.78 3.08
CA GLN A 523 -9.27 -32.16 2.59
C GLN A 523 -10.64 -32.84 2.33
N HIS A 524 -11.72 -32.39 2.98
CA HIS A 524 -12.97 -33.18 3.06
C HIS A 524 -13.95 -33.01 1.90
N ARG A 525 -13.61 -32.22 0.86
CA ARG A 525 -14.45 -32.03 -0.33
C ARG A 525 -13.75 -32.28 -1.66
N SER A 526 -12.50 -32.72 -1.67
CA SER A 526 -11.74 -33.01 -2.88
C SER A 526 -12.06 -34.38 -3.53
N ARG A 527 -13.30 -34.88 -3.37
CA ARG A 527 -13.80 -36.09 -4.04
C ARG A 527 -15.06 -35.83 -4.83
#